data_AF-A0ABD3ZZR3-F1
#
_entry.id   AF-A0ABD3ZZR3-F1
#
_cell.length_a   1.000
_cell.length_b   1.000
_cell.length_c   1.000
_cell.angle_alpha   90.00
_cell.angle_beta   90.00
_cell.angle_gamma   90.00
#
_symmetry.space_group_name_H-M   'P 1'
#
loop_
_entity.id
_entity.type
_entity.pdbx_description
1 polymer ?
#
loop_
_entity_poly.entity_id
_entity_poly.type
_entity_poly.pdbx_seq_one_letter_code
_entity_poly.pdbx_strand_id
1 'polypeptide(L)'
;MTIDKIPFIGPMSENEDNILVATGFKKWGMTSSAIAATLLSDLVEKKDNPYESIFTPSRFHLNPGLQKVISYNADVAKHLIKGKLEKPDVQFEDIASGEGKAVTINGRRAGAFRDETGCLHFVDTTCTHLGCEVEWNDSEHTWDCPCHGSRFKPSGEIVEGPAIKPLKQIDLD
;
A
#
# COMPACT_ATOMS: atom_id res chain seq x y z
N MET A 1 2.68 9.94 -5.70
CA MET A 1 2.19 11.32 -5.97
C MET A 1 3.18 12.27 -5.32
N THR A 2 3.58 13.33 -6.00
CA THR A 2 4.51 14.33 -5.44
C THR A 2 3.80 15.21 -4.39
N ILE A 3 4.58 15.85 -3.52
CA ILE A 3 4.06 16.60 -2.36
C ILE A 3 3.23 17.82 -2.80
N ASP A 4 3.67 18.51 -3.84
CA ASP A 4 3.00 19.66 -4.45
C ASP A 4 2.02 19.27 -5.57
N LYS A 5 1.90 17.97 -5.87
CA LYS A 5 1.09 17.40 -6.96
C LYS A 5 1.56 17.79 -8.37
N ILE A 6 2.77 18.35 -8.51
CA ILE A 6 3.43 18.60 -9.80
C ILE A 6 4.40 17.45 -10.07
N PRO A 7 4.44 16.83 -11.26
CA PRO A 7 5.35 15.73 -11.51
C PRO A 7 6.83 16.13 -11.41
N PHE A 8 7.68 15.13 -11.25
CA PHE A 8 9.13 15.27 -11.29
C PHE A 8 9.62 14.96 -12.69
N ILE A 9 10.24 15.93 -13.36
CA ILE A 9 10.78 15.79 -14.71
C ILE A 9 12.12 16.54 -14.76
N GLY A 10 13.21 15.84 -15.05
CA GLY A 10 14.57 16.41 -15.13
C GLY A 10 15.63 15.52 -14.48
N PRO A 11 16.83 16.05 -14.19
CA PRO A 11 17.90 15.34 -13.50
C PRO A 11 17.48 14.79 -12.15
N MET A 12 17.88 13.55 -11.83
CA MET A 12 17.51 12.88 -10.58
C MET A 12 18.00 13.64 -9.34
N SER A 13 19.15 14.29 -9.42
CA SER A 13 19.71 15.15 -8.38
C SER A 13 20.56 16.26 -8.99
N GLU A 14 20.90 17.28 -8.19
CA GLU A 14 21.78 18.38 -8.64
C GLU A 14 23.18 17.92 -9.07
N ASN A 15 23.66 16.79 -8.55
CA ASN A 15 25.00 16.27 -8.80
C ASN A 15 25.04 15.15 -9.86
N GLU A 16 23.89 14.75 -10.39
CA GLU A 16 23.75 13.65 -11.36
C GLU A 16 22.84 14.07 -12.50
N ASP A 17 23.41 14.81 -13.46
CA ASP A 17 22.74 15.34 -14.66
C ASP A 17 22.51 14.28 -15.74
N ASN A 18 23.23 13.16 -15.68
CA ASN A 18 23.18 12.07 -16.67
C ASN A 18 22.00 11.11 -16.46
N ILE A 19 21.33 11.18 -15.31
CA ILE A 19 20.17 10.35 -14.98
C ILE A 19 18.93 11.22 -14.98
N LEU A 20 18.13 11.11 -16.04
CA LEU A 20 16.90 11.84 -16.21
C LEU A 20 15.70 11.00 -15.73
N VAL A 21 14.80 11.63 -14.97
CA VAL A 21 13.59 10.99 -14.45
C VAL A 21 12.33 11.72 -14.92
N ALA A 22 11.25 10.98 -15.11
CA ALA A 22 9.91 11.49 -15.33
C ALA A 22 8.92 10.65 -14.52
N THR A 23 8.45 11.16 -13.38
CA THR A 23 7.64 10.39 -12.43
C THR A 23 6.63 11.26 -11.67
N GLY A 24 5.77 10.61 -10.88
CA GLY A 24 4.80 11.29 -10.04
C GLY A 24 3.54 11.78 -10.77
N PHE A 25 3.30 11.32 -12.01
CA PHE A 25 2.16 11.72 -12.85
C PHE A 25 0.75 11.48 -12.27
N LYS A 26 0.63 10.71 -11.18
CA LYS A 26 -0.64 10.52 -10.45
C LYS A 26 -1.81 10.16 -11.37
N LYS A 27 -1.64 9.14 -12.21
CA LYS A 27 -2.61 8.66 -13.22
C LYS A 27 -2.87 9.62 -14.41
N TRP A 28 -2.29 10.82 -14.43
CA TRP A 28 -2.34 11.76 -15.57
C TRP A 28 -1.17 11.58 -16.54
N GLY A 29 -0.71 10.33 -16.72
CA GLY A 29 0.48 10.00 -17.50
C GLY A 29 0.40 10.42 -18.96
N MET A 30 -0.76 10.21 -19.61
CA MET A 30 -0.96 10.61 -21.01
C MET A 30 -0.88 12.13 -21.22
N THR A 31 -1.35 12.92 -20.26
CA THR A 31 -1.29 14.40 -20.35
C THR A 31 0.10 14.91 -19.99
N SER A 32 0.74 14.30 -18.99
CA SER A 32 2.05 14.76 -18.48
C SER A 32 3.24 14.25 -19.31
N SER A 33 3.04 13.24 -20.17
CA SER A 33 4.10 12.69 -21.02
C SER A 33 4.57 13.67 -22.08
N ALA A 34 3.68 14.51 -22.61
CA ALA A 34 4.03 15.50 -23.64
C ALA A 34 5.04 16.52 -23.12
N ILE A 35 4.74 17.12 -21.96
CA ILE A 35 5.66 18.08 -21.32
C ILE A 35 6.96 17.39 -20.87
N ALA A 36 6.89 16.12 -20.43
CA ALA A 36 8.07 15.35 -20.08
C ALA A 36 8.96 15.09 -21.29
N ALA A 37 8.39 14.69 -22.43
CA ALA A 37 9.13 14.45 -23.66
C ALA A 37 9.82 15.73 -24.12
N THR A 38 9.11 16.85 -24.20
CA THR A 38 9.70 18.14 -24.59
C THR A 38 10.83 18.56 -23.67
N LEU A 39 10.60 18.55 -22.34
CA LEU A 39 11.60 18.99 -21.38
C LEU A 39 12.83 18.09 -21.38
N LEU A 40 12.66 16.77 -21.39
CA LEU A 40 13.80 15.84 -21.40
C LEU A 40 14.58 15.90 -22.71
N SER A 41 13.92 16.07 -23.86
CA SER A 41 14.60 16.27 -25.14
C SER A 41 15.43 17.54 -25.13
N ASP A 42 14.88 18.66 -24.66
CA ASP A 42 15.62 19.93 -24.57
C ASP A 42 16.84 19.81 -23.64
N LEU A 43 16.69 19.12 -22.49
CA LEU A 43 17.79 18.86 -21.56
C LEU A 43 18.91 18.04 -22.21
N VAL A 44 18.57 16.98 -22.96
CA VAL A 44 19.56 16.15 -23.70
C VAL A 44 20.27 16.96 -24.78
N GLU A 45 19.55 17.84 -25.48
CA GLU A 45 20.09 18.72 -26.51
C GLU A 45 20.78 19.97 -25.95
N LYS A 46 20.81 20.15 -24.63
CA LYS A 46 21.35 21.33 -23.93
C LYS A 46 20.69 22.65 -24.39
N LYS A 47 19.38 22.61 -24.56
CA LYS A 47 18.53 23.78 -24.87
C LYS A 47 17.88 24.30 -23.59
N ASP A 48 17.80 25.62 -23.48
CA ASP A 48 17.06 26.25 -22.39
C ASP A 48 15.56 25.94 -22.51
N ASN A 49 14.94 25.53 -21.40
CA ASN A 49 13.50 25.26 -21.35
C ASN A 49 12.83 26.04 -20.19
N PRO A 50 11.79 26.84 -20.46
CA PRO A 50 11.15 27.69 -19.44
C PRO A 50 10.44 26.90 -18.33
N TYR A 51 10.17 25.61 -18.56
CA TYR A 51 9.45 24.76 -17.61
C TYR A 51 10.38 24.01 -16.65
N GLU A 52 11.70 24.02 -16.87
CA GLU A 52 12.66 23.22 -16.11
C GLU A 52 12.56 23.44 -14.59
N SER A 53 12.54 24.70 -14.15
CA SER A 53 12.46 25.08 -12.73
C SER A 53 11.18 24.60 -12.03
N ILE A 54 10.09 24.38 -12.78
CA ILE A 54 8.80 23.94 -12.26
C ILE A 54 8.81 22.42 -12.00
N PHE A 55 9.46 21.66 -12.88
CA PHE A 55 9.38 20.20 -12.86
C PHE A 55 10.62 19.52 -12.28
N THR A 56 11.76 20.22 -12.19
CA THR A 56 13.02 19.63 -11.70
C THR A 56 12.82 18.93 -10.33
N PRO A 57 13.35 17.70 -10.15
CA PRO A 57 13.29 16.98 -8.87
C PRO A 57 13.88 17.76 -7.70
N SER A 58 14.92 18.55 -7.96
CA SER A 58 15.62 19.37 -6.96
C SER A 58 14.86 20.63 -6.57
N ARG A 59 13.65 20.90 -7.08
CA ARG A 59 12.90 22.15 -6.78
C ARG A 59 12.55 22.39 -5.31
N PHE A 60 12.85 21.46 -4.42
CA PHE A 60 12.48 21.49 -3.01
C PHE A 60 13.68 21.65 -2.08
N HIS A 61 14.43 22.73 -2.24
CA HIS A 61 15.54 22.99 -1.33
C HIS A 61 15.10 23.35 0.10
N LEU A 62 13.86 23.84 0.31
CA LEU A 62 13.35 24.24 1.63
C LEU A 62 11.80 24.24 1.69
N ASN A 63 11.13 23.09 1.60
CA ASN A 63 9.65 23.06 1.51
C ASN A 63 8.94 22.66 2.83
N PRO A 64 7.93 23.42 3.33
CA PRO A 64 6.98 23.00 4.36
C PRO A 64 6.25 21.66 4.09
N GLY A 65 6.35 21.15 2.86
CA GLY A 65 5.98 19.79 2.48
C GLY A 65 6.60 18.67 3.34
N LEU A 66 7.73 18.92 4.02
CA LEU A 66 8.31 17.96 4.96
C LEU A 66 7.36 17.64 6.14
N GLN A 67 6.59 18.62 6.62
CA GLN A 67 5.58 18.38 7.67
C GLN A 67 4.51 17.41 7.18
N LYS A 68 4.09 17.52 5.90
CA LYS A 68 3.14 16.58 5.29
C LYS A 68 3.73 15.19 5.16
N VAL A 69 5.00 15.06 4.78
CA VAL A 69 5.69 13.75 4.74
C VAL A 69 5.72 13.11 6.12
N ILE A 70 6.03 13.87 7.17
CA ILE A 70 6.01 13.38 8.55
C ILE A 70 4.59 12.98 8.95
N SER A 71 3.57 13.81 8.68
CA SER A 71 2.18 13.49 9.04
C SER A 71 1.68 12.25 8.30
N TYR A 72 1.96 12.12 7.00
CA TYR A 72 1.55 10.94 6.23
C TYR A 72 2.21 9.66 6.75
N ASN A 73 3.50 9.69 7.05
CA ASN A 73 4.18 8.52 7.61
C ASN A 73 3.71 8.21 9.05
N ALA A 74 3.40 9.24 9.84
CA ALA A 74 2.83 9.06 11.17
C ALA A 74 1.44 8.43 11.12
N ASP A 75 0.60 8.83 10.17
CA ASP A 75 -0.71 8.21 9.95
C ASP A 75 -0.56 6.73 9.56
N VAL A 76 0.35 6.39 8.65
CA VAL A 76 0.66 4.99 8.30
C VAL A 76 1.09 4.19 9.54
N ALA A 77 2.01 4.73 10.34
CA ALA A 77 2.46 4.07 11.58
C ALA A 77 1.30 3.89 12.58
N LYS A 78 0.42 4.89 12.72
CA LYS A 78 -0.78 4.81 13.54
C LYS A 78 -1.71 3.69 13.07
N HIS A 79 -1.95 3.55 11.77
CA HIS A 79 -2.79 2.49 11.23
C HIS A 79 -2.18 1.10 11.42
N LEU A 80 -0.85 0.95 11.23
CA LEU A 80 -0.12 -0.30 11.51
C LEU A 80 -0.23 -0.72 12.98
N ILE A 81 -0.12 0.22 13.92
CA ILE A 81 -0.21 -0.08 15.35
C ILE A 81 -1.65 -0.32 15.79
N LYS A 82 -2.60 0.50 15.30
CA LYS A 82 -4.01 0.40 15.69
C LYS A 82 -4.58 -0.98 15.33
N GLY A 83 -4.34 -1.49 14.12
CA GLY A 83 -4.83 -2.81 13.71
C GLY A 83 -4.31 -3.94 14.61
N LYS A 84 -3.05 -3.83 15.05
CA LYS A 84 -2.39 -4.82 15.93
C LYS A 84 -2.89 -4.79 17.38
N LEU A 85 -3.37 -3.65 17.85
CA LEU A 85 -3.87 -3.49 19.22
C LEU A 85 -5.39 -3.67 19.32
N GLU A 86 -6.10 -3.55 18.21
CA GLU A 86 -7.52 -3.81 18.16
C GLU A 86 -7.81 -5.28 18.47
N LYS A 87 -8.69 -5.49 19.45
CA LYS A 87 -9.16 -6.81 19.88
C LYS A 87 -10.61 -6.96 19.42
N PRO A 88 -10.88 -7.72 18.36
CA PRO A 88 -12.24 -7.99 17.94
C PRO A 88 -13.00 -8.70 19.06
N ASP A 89 -14.17 -8.17 19.42
CA ASP A 89 -15.09 -8.74 20.41
C ASP A 89 -16.10 -9.69 19.74
N VAL A 90 -15.58 -10.55 18.86
CA VAL A 90 -16.36 -11.55 18.14
C VAL A 90 -15.87 -12.92 18.58
N GLN A 91 -16.79 -13.71 19.14
CA GLN A 91 -16.55 -15.12 19.42
C GLN A 91 -16.63 -15.89 18.10
N PHE A 92 -15.67 -16.76 17.82
CA PHE A 92 -15.63 -17.47 16.54
C PHE A 92 -16.78 -18.49 16.40
N GLU A 93 -17.40 -18.85 17.52
CA GLU A 93 -18.60 -19.66 17.62
C GLU A 93 -19.80 -19.03 16.91
N ASP A 94 -19.86 -17.69 16.87
CA ASP A 94 -20.96 -16.91 16.28
C ASP A 94 -20.82 -16.69 14.77
N ILE A 95 -19.72 -17.16 14.16
CA ILE A 95 -19.48 -17.03 12.73
C ILE A 95 -20.40 -17.98 11.96
N ALA A 96 -21.21 -17.47 11.04
CA ALA A 96 -22.07 -18.29 10.19
C ALA A 96 -21.27 -19.04 9.11
N SER A 97 -21.81 -20.14 8.57
CA SER A 97 -21.23 -20.80 7.40
C SER A 97 -21.13 -19.82 6.22
N GLY A 98 -19.97 -19.83 5.56
CA GLY A 98 -19.62 -18.89 4.48
C GLY A 98 -19.10 -17.53 4.97
N GLU A 99 -19.11 -17.27 6.29
CA GLU A 99 -18.71 -15.99 6.85
C GLU A 99 -17.27 -16.03 7.40
N GLY A 100 -16.56 -14.91 7.29
CA GLY A 100 -15.25 -14.70 7.91
C GLY A 100 -15.21 -13.43 8.74
N LYS A 101 -14.54 -13.48 9.90
CA LYS A 101 -14.39 -12.33 10.80
C LYS A 101 -13.03 -12.32 11.47
N ALA A 102 -12.54 -11.12 11.76
CA ALA A 102 -11.46 -10.97 12.72
C ALA A 102 -11.99 -11.31 14.12
N VAL A 103 -11.28 -12.17 14.85
CA VAL A 103 -11.62 -12.67 16.18
C VAL A 103 -10.41 -12.57 17.11
N THR A 104 -10.62 -12.84 18.39
CA THR A 104 -9.54 -12.96 19.38
C THR A 104 -9.44 -14.40 19.87
N ILE A 105 -8.27 -15.04 19.68
CA ILE A 105 -7.98 -16.40 20.10
C ILE A 105 -6.76 -16.38 21.01
N ASN A 106 -6.88 -16.93 22.22
CA ASN A 106 -5.79 -16.97 23.20
C ASN A 106 -5.12 -15.60 23.44
N GLY A 107 -5.93 -14.53 23.39
CA GLY A 107 -5.48 -13.15 23.56
C GLY A 107 -4.76 -12.53 22.35
N ARG A 108 -4.72 -13.22 21.21
CA ARG A 108 -4.14 -12.74 19.94
C ARG A 108 -5.23 -12.58 18.87
N ARG A 109 -5.08 -11.57 18.02
CA ARG A 109 -5.95 -11.37 16.86
C ARG A 109 -5.74 -12.51 15.86
N ALA A 110 -6.84 -13.02 15.32
CA ALA A 110 -6.85 -14.02 14.26
C ALA A 110 -8.00 -13.73 13.29
N GLY A 111 -7.91 -14.28 12.09
CA GLY A 111 -9.00 -14.35 11.13
C GLY A 111 -9.63 -15.72 11.23
N ALA A 112 -10.93 -15.78 11.43
CA ALA A 112 -11.69 -17.01 11.45
C ALA A 112 -12.65 -17.02 10.27
N PHE A 113 -12.74 -18.15 9.58
CA PHE A 113 -13.69 -18.40 8.50
C PHE A 113 -14.38 -19.72 8.75
N ARG A 114 -15.70 -19.77 8.65
CA ARG A 114 -16.46 -21.03 8.72
C ARG A 114 -16.87 -21.44 7.32
N ASP A 115 -16.45 -22.62 6.89
CA ASP A 115 -16.87 -23.14 5.59
C ASP A 115 -18.31 -23.70 5.61
N GLU A 116 -18.82 -24.07 4.44
CA GLU A 116 -20.17 -24.64 4.27
C GLU A 116 -20.37 -25.98 5.00
N THR A 117 -19.28 -26.68 5.34
CA THR A 117 -19.34 -27.92 6.12
C THR A 117 -19.38 -27.66 7.63
N GLY A 118 -19.22 -26.40 8.04
CA GLY A 118 -19.15 -25.96 9.43
C GLY A 118 -17.74 -26.03 10.02
N CYS A 119 -16.71 -26.35 9.23
CA CYS A 119 -15.33 -26.38 9.70
C CYS A 119 -14.79 -24.94 9.81
N LEU A 120 -14.08 -24.65 10.91
CA LEU A 120 -13.47 -23.36 11.16
C LEU A 120 -12.00 -23.38 10.73
N HIS A 121 -11.63 -22.37 9.94
CA HIS A 121 -10.28 -22.12 9.46
C HIS A 121 -9.75 -20.87 10.14
N PHE A 122 -8.55 -20.94 10.72
CA PHE A 122 -7.94 -19.83 11.42
C PHE A 122 -6.62 -19.42 10.78
N VAL A 123 -6.43 -18.11 10.61
CA VAL A 123 -5.22 -17.52 10.05
C VAL A 123 -4.75 -16.33 10.88
N ASP A 124 -3.46 -16.07 10.86
CA ASP A 124 -2.88 -14.80 11.30
C ASP A 124 -3.28 -13.71 10.29
N THR A 125 -3.96 -12.67 10.76
CA THR A 125 -4.41 -11.56 9.91
C THR A 125 -3.27 -10.63 9.50
N THR A 126 -2.05 -10.85 10.00
CA THR A 126 -0.87 -10.06 9.62
C THR A 126 -0.49 -10.37 8.17
N CYS A 127 -0.74 -9.41 7.27
CA CYS A 127 -0.33 -9.50 5.88
C CYS A 127 1.18 -9.70 5.75
N THR A 128 1.59 -10.74 5.02
CA THR A 128 2.99 -11.12 4.83
C THR A 128 3.81 -10.19 3.95
N HIS A 129 3.19 -9.17 3.33
CA HIS A 129 3.90 -8.15 2.55
C HIS A 129 4.67 -7.20 3.49
N LEU A 130 3.94 -6.37 4.25
CA LEU A 130 4.51 -5.34 5.13
C LEU A 130 3.83 -5.29 6.52
N GLY A 131 3.03 -6.29 6.87
CA GLY A 131 2.52 -6.47 8.23
C GLY A 131 1.28 -5.65 8.62
N CYS A 132 0.52 -5.14 7.65
CA CYS A 132 -0.82 -4.61 7.90
C CYS A 132 -1.80 -5.74 8.23
N GLU A 133 -2.83 -5.48 9.03
CA GLU A 133 -3.92 -6.43 9.22
C GLU A 133 -4.79 -6.51 7.96
N VAL A 134 -5.18 -7.72 7.58
CA VAL A 134 -6.16 -7.99 6.52
C VAL A 134 -7.58 -7.89 7.05
N GLU A 135 -8.51 -7.58 6.15
CA GLU A 135 -9.95 -7.49 6.42
C GLU A 135 -10.69 -8.54 5.61
N TRP A 136 -11.80 -9.06 6.14
CA TRP A 136 -12.63 -10.02 5.42
C TRP A 136 -13.47 -9.32 4.35
N ASN A 137 -13.53 -9.91 3.16
CA ASN A 137 -14.38 -9.49 2.06
C ASN A 137 -15.49 -10.53 1.85
N ASP A 138 -16.69 -10.21 2.31
CA ASP A 138 -17.87 -11.08 2.21
C ASP A 138 -18.28 -11.38 0.77
N SER A 139 -18.02 -10.48 -0.18
CA SER A 139 -18.47 -10.66 -1.57
C SER A 139 -17.64 -11.69 -2.31
N GLU A 140 -16.36 -11.80 -1.95
CA GLU A 140 -15.38 -12.60 -2.67
C GLU A 140 -14.83 -13.76 -1.83
N HIS A 141 -15.22 -13.83 -0.55
CA HIS A 141 -14.68 -14.75 0.45
C HIS A 141 -13.15 -14.74 0.50
N THR A 142 -12.57 -13.54 0.59
CA THR A 142 -11.12 -13.33 0.66
C THR A 142 -10.71 -12.48 1.85
N TRP A 143 -9.49 -12.66 2.31
CA TRP A 143 -8.80 -11.72 3.20
C TRP A 143 -8.07 -10.68 2.35
N ASP A 144 -8.48 -9.43 2.43
CA ASP A 144 -7.96 -8.34 1.61
C ASP A 144 -7.12 -7.38 2.47
N CYS A 145 -5.89 -7.09 2.02
CA CYS A 145 -4.99 -6.16 2.69
C CYS A 145 -5.23 -4.72 2.17
N PRO A 146 -5.74 -3.79 3.01
CA PRO A 146 -6.08 -2.44 2.58
C PRO A 146 -4.86 -1.57 2.23
N CYS A 147 -3.65 -1.99 2.63
CA CYS A 147 -2.44 -1.21 2.43
C CYS A 147 -1.95 -1.21 0.97
N HIS A 148 -1.85 -2.39 0.36
CA HIS A 148 -1.25 -2.55 -0.98
C HIS A 148 -2.04 -3.52 -1.88
N GLY A 149 -3.18 -4.03 -1.41
CA GLY A 149 -4.07 -4.85 -2.23
C GLY A 149 -3.74 -6.34 -2.29
N SER A 150 -2.83 -6.86 -1.46
CA SER A 150 -2.64 -8.32 -1.36
C SER A 150 -3.94 -8.99 -0.95
N ARG A 151 -4.33 -10.07 -1.62
CA ARG A 151 -5.53 -10.85 -1.32
C ARG A 151 -5.18 -12.29 -1.01
N PHE A 152 -5.90 -12.90 -0.07
CA PHE A 152 -5.67 -14.28 0.34
C PHE A 152 -7.00 -15.05 0.40
N LYS A 153 -6.95 -16.35 0.12
CA LYS A 153 -8.06 -17.28 0.34
C LYS A 153 -8.36 -17.39 1.84
N PRO A 154 -9.53 -17.94 2.23
CA PRO A 154 -9.84 -18.16 3.64
C PRO A 154 -8.81 -19.05 4.35
N SER A 155 -8.19 -19.99 3.64
CA SER A 155 -7.11 -20.86 4.12
C SER A 155 -5.74 -20.18 4.26
N GLY A 156 -5.62 -18.92 3.83
CA GLY A 156 -4.40 -18.11 3.87
C GLY A 156 -3.54 -18.13 2.60
N GLU A 157 -3.87 -18.96 1.61
CA GLU A 157 -3.16 -18.99 0.31
C GLU A 157 -3.27 -17.65 -0.43
N ILE A 158 -2.22 -17.26 -1.15
CA ILE A 158 -2.20 -16.00 -1.92
C ILE A 158 -3.15 -16.12 -3.12
N VAL A 159 -3.96 -15.10 -3.31
CA VAL A 159 -4.78 -14.87 -4.51
C VAL A 159 -4.13 -13.79 -5.37
N GLU A 160 -3.74 -12.67 -4.76
CA GLU A 160 -3.19 -11.51 -5.46
C GLU A 160 -2.04 -10.90 -4.65
N GLY A 161 -1.00 -10.45 -5.36
CA GLY A 161 0.18 -9.81 -4.77
C GLY A 161 -0.10 -8.38 -4.29
N PRO A 162 0.89 -7.68 -3.70
CA PRO A 162 2.34 -7.95 -3.77
C PRO A 162 2.90 -8.98 -2.77
N ALA A 163 2.08 -9.52 -1.86
CA ALA A 163 2.54 -10.58 -0.96
C ALA A 163 2.97 -11.83 -1.75
N ILE A 164 4.11 -12.42 -1.35
CA ILE A 164 4.67 -13.65 -1.95
C ILE A 164 4.69 -14.85 -0.99
N LYS A 165 4.14 -14.69 0.21
CA LYS A 165 3.97 -15.77 1.21
C LYS A 165 2.51 -15.84 1.67
N PRO A 166 1.95 -17.05 1.89
CA PRO A 166 0.60 -17.19 2.43
C PRO A 166 0.51 -16.63 3.86
N LEU A 167 -0.71 -16.30 4.30
CA LEU A 167 -0.98 -16.07 5.72
C LEU A 167 -0.66 -17.33 6.52
N LYS A 168 -0.18 -17.13 7.75
CA LYS A 168 0.15 -18.25 8.63
C LYS A 168 -1.14 -18.84 9.18
N GLN A 169 -1.33 -20.15 9.04
CA GLN A 169 -2.44 -20.85 9.69
C GLN A 169 -2.23 -20.92 11.21
N ILE A 170 -3.33 -20.85 11.95
CA ILE A 170 -3.34 -20.96 13.40
C ILE A 170 -4.06 -22.25 13.77
N ASP A 171 -3.35 -23.14 14.44
CA ASP A 171 -3.94 -24.34 15.02
C ASP A 171 -4.47 -24.02 16.43
N LEU A 172 -5.67 -24.50 16.74
CA LEU A 172 -6.23 -24.48 18.09
C LEU A 172 -5.84 -25.79 18.78
N ASP A 173 -4.76 -25.75 19.56
CA ASP A 173 -4.38 -26.84 20.48
C ASP A 173 -5.36 -26.96 21.67
#